data_AF-A0A061N4N7-F1
#
_entry.id   AF-A0A061N4N7-F1
#
_cell.length_a   1.000
_cell.length_b   1.000
_cell.length_c   1.000
_cell.angle_alpha   90.00
_cell.angle_beta   90.00
_cell.angle_gamma   90.00
#
_symmetry.space_group_name_H-M   'P 1'
#
loop_
_entity.id
_entity.type
_entity.pdbx_description
1 polymer ?
#
loop_
_entity_poly.entity_id
_entity_poly.type
_entity_poly.pdbx_seq_one_letter_code
_entity_poly.pdbx_strand_id
1 'polypeptide(L)'
;MGEIIMRLENKVAIVTGGSQGIGAGIAKRFGQEGAKVVVADVNEEAGENVIAELKQQEVEAIFVHTDVSNEESVQNLVKEATSAFGKVDILVNNAAINFRKSVTDTSFEEWQTLLGINLNGPFLCSKYSIPEMQKVGGGSIINIASWHAEKNHYTSSGLCIGERRNDSANATNGARLW
;
A
#
# COMPACT_ATOMS: atom_id res chain seq x y z
N MET A 1 9.49 -16.29 -33.79
CA MET A 1 8.85 -16.19 -32.48
C MET A 1 9.25 -14.84 -31.91
N GLY A 2 8.31 -13.96 -31.61
CA GLY A 2 8.62 -12.64 -31.05
C GLY A 2 9.07 -12.79 -29.60
N GLU A 3 10.09 -12.05 -29.21
CA GLU A 3 10.57 -11.98 -27.83
C GLU A 3 9.43 -11.49 -26.94
N ILE A 4 9.08 -12.25 -25.89
CA ILE A 4 8.09 -11.80 -24.91
C ILE A 4 8.79 -10.75 -24.04
N ILE A 5 8.55 -9.47 -24.33
CA ILE A 5 9.11 -8.36 -23.55
C ILE A 5 8.32 -8.25 -22.26
N MET A 6 8.92 -8.70 -21.16
CA MET A 6 8.41 -8.54 -19.80
C MET A 6 8.67 -7.10 -19.30
N ARG A 7 7.62 -6.41 -18.86
CA ARG A 7 7.71 -4.97 -18.53
C ARG A 7 8.47 -4.67 -17.23
N LEU A 8 8.54 -5.63 -16.32
CA LEU A 8 9.14 -5.50 -15.00
C LEU A 8 10.27 -6.51 -14.76
N GLU A 9 10.88 -6.98 -15.85
CA GLU A 9 11.96 -7.96 -15.82
C GLU A 9 13.06 -7.57 -14.82
N ASN A 10 13.37 -8.49 -13.89
CA ASN A 10 14.37 -8.32 -12.84
C ASN A 10 14.14 -7.13 -11.88
N LYS A 11 12.91 -6.60 -11.81
CA LYS A 11 12.53 -5.59 -10.81
C LYS A 11 12.11 -6.26 -9.50
N VAL A 12 12.43 -5.64 -8.37
CA VAL A 12 11.96 -6.09 -7.05
C VAL A 12 10.83 -5.18 -6.59
N ALA A 13 9.65 -5.77 -6.37
CA ALA A 13 8.45 -5.04 -5.98
C ALA A 13 7.96 -5.47 -4.59
N ILE A 14 7.82 -4.50 -3.68
CA ILE A 14 7.12 -4.67 -2.41
C ILE A 14 5.66 -4.26 -2.61
N VAL A 15 4.72 -5.12 -2.20
CA VAL A 15 3.28 -4.83 -2.25
C VAL A 15 2.67 -4.98 -0.86
N THR A 16 2.27 -3.87 -0.23
CA THR A 16 1.60 -3.89 1.08
C THR A 16 0.11 -4.17 0.94
N GLY A 17 -0.50 -4.86 1.90
CA GLY A 17 -1.86 -5.38 1.74
C GLY A 17 -1.94 -6.42 0.62
N GLY A 18 -0.82 -7.11 0.37
CA GLY A 18 -0.61 -7.97 -0.80
C GLY A 18 -1.27 -9.34 -0.69
N SER A 19 -1.88 -9.69 0.46
CA SER A 19 -2.49 -11.00 0.69
C SER A 19 -3.86 -11.17 0.02
N GLN A 20 -4.53 -10.07 -0.35
CA GLN A 20 -5.90 -10.11 -0.87
C GLN A 20 -6.24 -8.95 -1.81
N GLY A 21 -7.39 -9.06 -2.47
CA GLY A 21 -8.00 -7.99 -3.25
C GLY A 21 -7.08 -7.38 -4.31
N ILE A 22 -7.01 -6.04 -4.34
CA ILE A 22 -6.19 -5.28 -5.29
C ILE A 22 -4.70 -5.60 -5.10
N GLY A 23 -4.22 -5.70 -3.86
CA GLY A 23 -2.82 -5.98 -3.56
C GLY A 23 -2.37 -7.34 -4.10
N ALA A 24 -3.15 -8.40 -3.85
CA ALA A 24 -2.86 -9.73 -4.41
C ALA A 24 -2.90 -9.73 -5.95
N GLY A 25 -3.85 -9.00 -6.56
CA GLY A 25 -3.91 -8.83 -8.01
C GLY A 25 -2.66 -8.14 -8.58
N ILE A 26 -2.19 -7.08 -7.92
CA ILE A 26 -0.96 -6.37 -8.30
C ILE A 26 0.26 -7.29 -8.15
N ALA A 27 0.40 -7.98 -7.03
CA ALA A 27 1.49 -8.91 -6.79
C ALA A 27 1.58 -9.98 -7.88
N LYS A 28 0.45 -10.63 -8.20
CA LYS A 28 0.35 -11.63 -9.28
C LYS A 28 0.68 -11.03 -10.64
N ARG A 29 0.12 -9.87 -10.97
CA ARG A 29 0.38 -9.22 -12.27
C ARG A 29 1.85 -8.82 -12.41
N PHE A 30 2.46 -8.27 -11.36
CA PHE A 30 3.87 -7.87 -11.39
C PHE A 30 4.79 -9.07 -11.56
N GLY A 31 4.51 -10.17 -10.85
CA GLY A 31 5.22 -11.44 -11.04
C GLY A 31 5.17 -11.95 -12.48
N GLN A 32 3.98 -11.96 -13.09
CA GLN A 32 3.79 -12.32 -14.51
C GLN A 32 4.49 -11.37 -15.51
N GLU A 33 4.95 -10.19 -15.06
CA GLU A 33 5.74 -9.25 -15.86
C GLU A 33 7.25 -9.35 -15.54
N GLY A 34 7.69 -10.41 -14.87
CA GLY A 34 9.12 -10.68 -14.60
C GLY A 34 9.66 -10.04 -13.33
N ALA A 35 8.80 -9.48 -12.48
CA ALA A 35 9.23 -8.93 -11.19
C ALA A 35 9.42 -10.03 -10.14
N LYS A 36 10.40 -9.85 -9.26
CA LYS A 36 10.46 -10.54 -7.97
C LYS A 36 9.56 -9.83 -6.97
N VAL A 37 8.73 -10.55 -6.24
CA VAL A 37 7.62 -9.96 -5.47
C VAL A 37 7.77 -10.23 -3.98
N VAL A 38 7.67 -9.18 -3.18
CA VAL A 38 7.56 -9.25 -1.71
C VAL A 38 6.12 -8.92 -1.35
N VAL A 39 5.39 -9.93 -0.87
CA VAL A 39 4.01 -9.79 -0.38
C VAL A 39 4.07 -9.41 1.09
N ALA A 40 3.61 -8.20 1.42
CA ALA A 40 3.59 -7.70 2.79
C ALA A 40 2.17 -7.54 3.30
N ASP A 41 1.83 -8.22 4.40
CA ASP A 41 0.51 -8.17 5.00
C ASP A 41 0.54 -8.61 6.47
N VAL A 42 -0.50 -8.29 7.23
CA VAL A 42 -0.71 -8.83 8.59
C VAL A 42 -1.35 -10.21 8.56
N ASN A 43 -2.05 -10.58 7.47
CA ASN A 43 -2.68 -11.88 7.32
C ASN A 43 -1.69 -12.90 6.71
N GLU A 44 -1.03 -13.67 7.57
CA GLU A 44 -0.02 -14.65 7.18
C GLU A 44 -0.59 -15.80 6.34
N GLU A 45 -1.72 -16.39 6.74
CA GLU A 45 -2.34 -17.48 6.00
C GLU A 45 -2.72 -17.07 4.57
N ALA A 46 -3.37 -15.90 4.42
CA ALA A 46 -3.71 -15.38 3.10
C ALA A 46 -2.45 -15.00 2.29
N GLY A 47 -1.43 -14.45 2.95
CA GLY A 47 -0.14 -14.13 2.33
C GLY A 47 0.54 -15.37 1.74
N GLU A 48 0.66 -16.44 2.53
CA GLU A 48 1.25 -17.71 2.08
C GLU A 48 0.47 -18.35 0.94
N ASN A 49 -0.86 -18.24 0.93
CA ASN A 49 -1.67 -18.68 -0.22
C ASN A 49 -1.30 -17.93 -1.51
N VAL A 50 -1.12 -16.60 -1.44
CA VAL A 50 -0.66 -15.80 -2.59
C VAL A 50 0.74 -16.21 -3.03
N ILE A 51 1.65 -16.49 -2.09
CA ILE A 51 3.00 -16.99 -2.41
C ILE A 51 2.94 -18.35 -3.12
N ALA A 52 2.09 -19.27 -2.66
CA ALA A 52 1.91 -20.56 -3.32
C ALA A 52 1.44 -20.40 -4.77
N GLU A 53 0.49 -19.50 -5.02
CA GLU A 53 0.03 -19.18 -6.37
C GLU A 53 1.11 -18.55 -7.26
N LEU A 54 1.92 -17.63 -6.71
CA LEU A 54 3.04 -17.01 -7.43
C LEU A 54 4.11 -18.05 -7.79
N LYS A 55 4.43 -18.96 -6.87
CA LYS A 55 5.39 -20.04 -7.10
C LYS A 55 4.92 -21.03 -8.17
N GLN A 56 3.61 -21.30 -8.26
CA GLN A 56 3.04 -22.11 -9.35
C GLN A 56 3.23 -21.47 -10.73
N GLN A 57 3.44 -20.14 -10.77
CA GLN A 57 3.72 -19.37 -11.98
C GLN A 57 5.22 -19.09 -12.16
N GLU A 58 6.08 -19.83 -11.42
CA GLU A 58 7.54 -19.69 -11.46
C GLU A 58 8.05 -18.28 -11.07
N VAL A 59 7.24 -17.50 -10.36
CA VAL A 59 7.63 -16.19 -9.85
C VAL A 59 8.45 -16.34 -8.57
N GLU A 60 9.61 -15.67 -8.52
CA GLU A 60 10.37 -15.50 -7.28
C GLU A 60 9.61 -14.57 -6.32
N ALA A 61 9.07 -15.12 -5.23
CA ALA A 61 8.32 -14.34 -4.26
C ALA A 61 8.51 -14.81 -2.81
N ILE A 62 8.45 -13.86 -1.88
CA ILE A 62 8.47 -14.09 -0.43
C ILE A 62 7.31 -13.36 0.25
N PHE A 63 6.80 -13.94 1.34
CA PHE A 63 5.87 -13.27 2.25
C PHE A 63 6.66 -12.66 3.42
N VAL A 64 6.24 -11.48 3.88
CA VAL A 64 6.75 -10.86 5.09
C VAL A 64 5.59 -10.32 5.92
N HIS A 65 5.39 -10.89 7.11
CA HIS A 65 4.40 -10.38 8.04
C HIS A 65 4.71 -8.92 8.39
N THR A 66 3.82 -8.00 8.00
CA THR A 66 4.06 -6.57 8.14
C THR A 66 2.80 -5.83 8.60
N ASP A 67 2.89 -5.22 9.78
CA ASP A 67 1.99 -4.14 10.18
C ASP A 67 2.59 -2.80 9.72
N VAL A 68 2.00 -2.21 8.67
CA VAL A 68 2.50 -0.95 8.09
C VAL A 68 2.42 0.23 9.06
N SER A 69 1.58 0.15 10.10
CA SER A 69 1.49 1.20 11.13
C SER A 69 2.63 1.13 12.16
N ASN A 70 3.38 0.02 12.17
CA ASN A 70 4.51 -0.22 13.06
C ASN A 70 5.85 0.02 12.34
N GLU A 71 6.64 0.96 12.84
CA GLU A 71 7.90 1.37 12.22
C GLU A 71 8.96 0.25 12.15
N GLU A 72 9.09 -0.56 13.21
CA GLU A 72 10.05 -1.67 13.25
C GLU A 72 9.65 -2.78 12.26
N SER A 73 8.35 -3.06 12.15
CA SER A 73 7.80 -4.01 11.17
C SER A 73 8.12 -3.58 9.74
N VAL A 74 8.00 -2.28 9.42
CA VAL A 74 8.35 -1.74 8.10
C VAL A 74 9.86 -1.77 7.84
N GLN A 75 10.69 -1.47 8.85
CA GLN A 75 12.14 -1.63 8.72
C GLN A 75 12.51 -3.08 8.39
N ASN A 76 11.88 -4.03 9.08
CA ASN A 76 12.08 -5.45 8.83
C ASN A 76 11.63 -5.84 7.41
N LEU A 77 10.48 -5.34 6.94
CA LEU A 77 10.02 -5.57 5.56
C LEU A 77 11.07 -5.18 4.51
N VAL A 78 11.63 -3.97 4.61
CA VAL A 78 12.64 -3.51 3.65
C VAL A 78 13.94 -4.30 3.78
N LYS A 79 14.33 -4.67 4.99
CA LYS A 79 15.48 -5.52 5.25
C LYS A 79 15.33 -6.92 4.63
N GLU A 80 14.18 -7.57 4.81
CA GLU A 80 13.91 -8.90 4.22
C GLU A 80 13.88 -8.83 2.68
N ALA A 81 13.26 -7.79 2.11
CA ALA A 81 13.24 -7.57 0.67
C ALA A 81 14.66 -7.45 0.07
N THR A 82 15.50 -6.63 0.69
CA THR A 82 16.89 -6.43 0.26
C THR A 82 17.78 -7.63 0.54
N SER A 83 17.51 -8.38 1.60
CA SER A 83 18.26 -9.61 1.92
C SER A 83 17.93 -10.73 0.92
N ALA A 84 16.67 -10.85 0.51
CA ALA A 84 16.24 -11.87 -0.45
C ALA A 84 16.63 -11.53 -1.89
N PHE A 85 16.49 -10.27 -2.31
CA PHE A 85 16.60 -9.89 -3.72
C PHE A 85 17.63 -8.80 -4.03
N GLY A 86 18.36 -8.32 -3.02
CA GLY A 86 19.49 -7.39 -3.15
C GLY A 86 19.12 -5.92 -3.35
N LYS A 87 17.84 -5.60 -3.63
CA LYS A 87 17.38 -4.24 -3.94
C LYS A 87 15.87 -4.09 -3.76
N VAL A 88 15.39 -2.85 -3.86
CA VAL A 88 13.98 -2.49 -4.02
C VAL A 88 13.87 -1.54 -5.20
N ASP A 89 13.07 -1.88 -6.21
CA ASP A 89 12.80 -1.02 -7.36
C ASP A 89 11.41 -0.37 -7.26
N ILE A 90 10.43 -1.08 -6.72
CA ILE A 90 9.02 -0.67 -6.70
C ILE A 90 8.43 -0.87 -5.31
N LEU A 91 7.72 0.14 -4.81
CA LEU A 91 6.89 0.05 -3.62
C LEU A 91 5.44 0.36 -3.99
N VAL A 92 4.54 -0.55 -3.66
CA VAL A 92 3.09 -0.35 -3.77
C VAL A 92 2.51 -0.26 -2.37
N ASN A 93 2.17 0.97 -1.97
CA ASN A 93 1.43 1.23 -0.73
C ASN A 93 -0.06 1.00 -1.00
N ASN A 94 -0.53 -0.21 -0.68
CA ASN A 94 -1.91 -0.63 -0.89
C ASN A 94 -2.63 -1.06 0.40
N ALA A 95 -1.90 -1.41 1.48
CA ALA A 95 -2.53 -1.70 2.78
C ALA A 95 -3.41 -0.52 3.23
N ALA A 96 -4.68 -0.81 3.51
CA ALA A 96 -5.64 0.18 3.98
C ALA A 96 -6.80 -0.47 4.74
N ILE A 97 -7.36 0.26 5.69
CA ILE A 97 -8.61 -0.09 6.38
C ILE A 97 -9.66 1.01 6.22
N ASN A 98 -10.93 0.66 6.44
CA ASN A 98 -12.02 1.63 6.42
C ASN A 98 -13.11 1.24 7.42
N PHE A 99 -13.43 2.16 8.34
CA PHE A 99 -14.59 2.04 9.21
C PHE A 99 -15.79 2.74 8.57
N ARG A 100 -16.84 1.98 8.26
CA ARG A 100 -18.10 2.53 7.71
C ARG A 100 -18.97 3.11 8.83
N LYS A 101 -18.52 4.23 9.39
CA LYS A 101 -19.19 4.96 10.48
C LYS A 101 -19.25 6.45 10.19
N SER A 102 -20.19 7.14 10.84
CA SER A 102 -20.20 8.60 10.87
C SER A 102 -19.09 9.12 11.80
N VAL A 103 -18.70 10.39 11.65
CA VAL A 103 -17.69 11.03 12.53
C VAL A 103 -18.06 10.90 14.01
N THR A 104 -19.33 11.05 14.35
CA THR A 104 -19.79 11.02 15.75
C THR A 104 -19.81 9.61 16.34
N ASP A 105 -19.82 8.58 15.50
CA ASP A 105 -19.81 7.17 15.91
C ASP A 105 -18.42 6.53 15.83
N THR A 106 -17.46 7.20 15.20
CA THR A 106 -16.06 6.76 15.14
C THR A 106 -15.36 7.12 16.44
N SER A 107 -14.83 6.12 17.15
CA SER A 107 -14.03 6.39 18.34
C SER A 107 -12.69 7.04 17.96
N PHE A 108 -12.08 7.76 18.89
CA PHE A 108 -10.75 8.32 18.64
C PHE A 108 -9.69 7.23 18.42
N GLU A 109 -9.84 6.06 19.06
CA GLU A 109 -8.97 4.90 18.85
C GLU A 109 -9.09 4.37 17.41
N GLU A 110 -10.31 4.16 16.91
CA GLU A 110 -10.56 3.74 15.53
C GLU A 110 -9.96 4.75 14.53
N TRP A 111 -10.10 6.05 14.82
CA TRP A 111 -9.48 7.10 14.03
C TRP A 111 -7.95 7.00 14.03
N GLN A 112 -7.31 6.78 15.18
CA GLN A 112 -5.86 6.60 15.27
C GLN A 112 -5.40 5.35 14.51
N THR A 113 -6.12 4.22 14.62
CA THR A 113 -5.81 3.01 13.84
C THR A 113 -5.88 3.28 12.34
N LEU A 114 -6.93 3.98 11.89
CA LEU A 114 -7.09 4.34 10.49
C LEU A 114 -5.94 5.23 9.99
N LEU A 115 -5.57 6.26 10.74
CA LEU A 115 -4.43 7.12 10.39
C LEU A 115 -3.10 6.34 10.40
N GLY A 116 -2.91 5.45 11.38
CA GLY A 116 -1.74 4.60 11.48
C GLY A 116 -1.51 3.76 10.23
N ILE A 117 -2.57 3.14 9.71
CA ILE A 117 -2.46 2.27 8.53
C ILE A 117 -2.48 3.08 7.23
N ASN A 118 -3.47 3.95 7.06
CA ASN A 118 -3.74 4.58 5.76
C ASN A 118 -2.84 5.78 5.46
N LEU A 119 -2.27 6.43 6.49
CA LEU A 119 -1.44 7.62 6.33
C LEU A 119 0.00 7.39 6.79
N ASN A 120 0.20 6.93 8.02
CA ASN A 120 1.54 6.65 8.52
C ASN A 120 2.17 5.46 7.78
N GLY A 121 1.39 4.44 7.42
CA GLY A 121 1.87 3.28 6.66
C GLY A 121 2.61 3.66 5.37
N PRO A 122 1.97 4.33 4.40
CA PRO A 122 2.64 4.78 3.19
C PRO A 122 3.86 5.66 3.45
N PHE A 123 3.82 6.53 4.48
CA PHE A 123 4.95 7.34 4.89
C PHE A 123 6.13 6.49 5.37
N LEU A 124 5.90 5.56 6.30
CA LEU A 124 6.93 4.69 6.85
C LEU A 124 7.53 3.80 5.77
N CYS A 125 6.69 3.14 4.95
CA CYS A 125 7.16 2.29 3.86
C CYS A 125 8.03 3.09 2.88
N SER A 126 7.64 4.33 2.55
CA SER A 126 8.43 5.20 1.69
C SER A 126 9.74 5.63 2.35
N LYS A 127 9.69 6.04 3.63
CA LYS A 127 10.87 6.47 4.42
C LYS A 127 11.99 5.43 4.39
N TYR A 128 11.65 4.16 4.51
CA TYR A 128 12.63 3.08 4.52
C TYR A 128 12.97 2.52 3.13
N SER A 129 12.04 2.55 2.18
CA SER A 129 12.30 2.05 0.82
C SER A 129 13.13 3.02 -0.04
N ILE A 130 12.95 4.34 0.13
CA ILE A 130 13.64 5.36 -0.68
C ILE A 130 15.17 5.24 -0.60
N PRO A 131 15.80 5.10 0.58
CA PRO A 131 17.25 4.92 0.67
C PRO A 131 17.75 3.70 -0.12
N GLU A 132 17.02 2.58 -0.09
CA GLU A 132 17.39 1.38 -0.85
C GLU A 132 17.20 1.57 -2.36
N MET A 133 16.14 2.25 -2.79
CA MET A 133 15.93 2.63 -4.19
C MET A 133 17.05 3.56 -4.69
N GLN A 134 17.50 4.52 -3.88
CA GLN A 134 18.58 5.44 -4.25
C GLN A 134 19.92 4.72 -4.51
N LYS A 135 20.21 3.64 -3.77
CA LYS A 135 21.43 2.82 -3.98
C LYS A 135 21.50 2.20 -5.37
N VAL A 136 20.36 1.95 -6.01
CA VAL A 136 20.26 1.31 -7.33
C VAL A 136 19.87 2.30 -8.45
N GLY A 137 19.97 3.61 -8.19
CA GLY A 137 19.74 4.66 -9.18
C GLY A 137 18.29 5.15 -9.28
N GLY A 138 17.43 4.75 -8.34
CA GLY A 138 16.05 5.21 -8.25
C GLY A 138 15.03 4.06 -8.19
N GLY A 139 13.75 4.43 -8.13
CA GLY A 139 12.64 3.49 -8.04
C GLY A 139 11.30 4.19 -8.26
N SER A 140 10.22 3.43 -8.11
CA SER A 140 8.84 3.93 -8.24
C SER A 140 8.04 3.63 -6.98
N ILE A 141 7.33 4.63 -6.47
CA ILE A 141 6.39 4.49 -5.36
C ILE A 141 4.98 4.73 -5.89
N ILE A 142 4.09 3.79 -5.64
CA ILE A 142 2.70 3.80 -6.07
C ILE A 142 1.83 3.79 -4.83
N ASN A 143 1.07 4.86 -4.60
CA ASN A 143 0.10 4.94 -3.51
C ASN A 143 -1.30 4.64 -4.07
N ILE A 144 -1.92 3.56 -3.60
CA ILE A 144 -3.30 3.24 -3.99
C ILE A 144 -4.24 4.10 -3.15
N ALA A 145 -4.80 5.13 -3.79
CA ALA A 145 -5.82 5.99 -3.20
C ALA A 145 -7.24 5.49 -3.54
N SER A 146 -8.24 6.13 -2.93
CA SER A 146 -9.66 5.89 -3.23
C SER A 146 -10.26 7.12 -3.92
N TRP A 147 -11.32 6.91 -4.70
CA TRP A 147 -12.20 7.99 -5.18
C TRP A 147 -12.68 8.92 -4.04
N HIS A 148 -12.83 8.38 -2.83
CA HIS A 148 -13.17 9.14 -1.63
C HIS A 148 -12.12 10.19 -1.23
N ALA A 149 -10.89 10.11 -1.74
CA ALA A 149 -9.90 11.16 -1.54
C ALA A 149 -10.27 12.47 -2.27
N GLU A 150 -11.10 12.40 -3.32
CA GLU A 150 -11.53 13.56 -4.11
C GLU A 150 -12.97 14.00 -3.79
N LYS A 151 -13.86 13.09 -3.37
CA LYS A 151 -15.26 13.40 -3.05
C LYS A 151 -15.67 12.92 -1.66
N ASN A 152 -16.04 13.86 -0.79
CA ASN A 152 -16.54 13.59 0.55
C ASN A 152 -17.92 12.92 0.50
N HIS A 153 -18.02 11.68 1.01
CA HIS A 153 -19.29 11.05 1.33
C HIS A 153 -19.54 11.14 2.84
N TYR A 154 -20.77 11.52 3.23
CA TYR A 154 -21.19 11.72 4.63
C TYR A 154 -21.02 10.47 5.52
N THR A 155 -20.78 9.29 4.94
CA THR A 155 -20.68 7.99 5.62
C THR A 155 -19.27 7.40 5.65
N SER A 156 -18.25 8.12 5.16
CA SER A 156 -16.87 7.63 5.05
C SER A 156 -15.85 8.68 5.48
N SER A 157 -16.08 9.25 6.67
CA SER A 157 -15.27 10.32 7.25
C SER A 157 -13.80 9.95 7.49
N GLY A 158 -13.50 8.65 7.58
CA GLY A 158 -12.15 8.14 7.76
C GLY A 158 -11.18 8.43 6.61
N LEU A 159 -11.66 8.34 5.36
CA LEU A 159 -10.80 8.31 4.16
C LEU A 159 -10.59 9.65 3.47
N CYS A 160 -11.32 10.70 3.86
CA CYS A 160 -11.39 11.94 3.09
C CYS A 160 -10.58 13.05 3.78
N ILE A 161 -9.25 13.08 3.60
CA ILE A 161 -8.40 14.21 4.01
C ILE A 161 -8.05 15.03 2.76
N GLY A 162 -9.07 15.58 2.10
CA GLY A 162 -8.95 16.45 0.93
C GLY A 162 -9.79 17.70 1.11
N GLU A 163 -9.16 18.87 1.00
CA GLU A 163 -9.83 20.17 1.16
C GLU A 163 -10.80 20.43 0.00
N ARG A 164 -12.05 20.78 0.32
CA ARG A 164 -13.05 21.16 -0.68
C ARG A 164 -12.73 22.58 -1.17
N ARG A 165 -12.21 22.76 -2.39
CA ARG A 165 -12.37 24.05 -3.09
C ARG A 165 -13.86 24.21 -3.40
N ASN A 166 -14.49 25.11 -2.67
CA ASN A 166 -15.92 25.34 -2.74
C ASN A 166 -16.26 26.23 -3.94
N ASP A 167 -16.35 25.67 -5.14
CA ASP A 167 -16.83 26.38 -6.35
C ASP A 167 -18.38 26.42 -6.41
N SER A 168 -19.02 26.71 -5.28
CA SER A 168 -20.41 27.14 -5.28
C SER A 168 -20.69 28.07 -4.10
N ALA A 169 -20.86 29.34 -4.43
CA ALA A 169 -21.49 30.31 -3.58
C ALA A 169 -22.94 29.86 -3.31
N ASN A 170 -23.24 29.47 -2.08
CA ASN A 170 -24.47 29.90 -1.42
C ASN A 170 -24.34 29.76 0.10
N ALA A 171 -24.52 30.89 0.77
CA ALA A 171 -24.51 31.03 2.20
C ALA A 171 -25.65 30.23 2.85
N THR A 172 -25.39 29.58 3.98
CA THR A 172 -26.06 29.85 5.27
C THR A 172 -25.54 28.89 6.36
N ASN A 173 -25.17 29.50 7.49
CA ASN A 173 -25.07 29.00 8.87
C ASN A 173 -24.62 27.55 9.14
N GLY A 174 -23.40 27.43 9.65
CA GLY A 174 -22.92 26.31 10.44
C GLY A 174 -21.45 26.56 10.81
N ALA A 175 -21.15 26.59 12.12
CA ALA A 175 -19.87 27.01 12.67
C ALA A 175 -18.67 26.37 11.96
N ARG A 176 -17.82 27.21 11.36
CA ARG A 176 -16.51 26.84 10.84
C ARG A 176 -15.51 26.95 11.98
N LEU A 177 -15.04 25.81 12.49
CA LEU A 177 -13.76 25.73 13.16
C LEU A 177 -12.72 25.41 12.08
N TRP A 178 -11.66 26.22 12.08
CA TRP A 178 -10.51 26.14 11.18
C TRP A 178 -9.77 24.82 11.31
#